data_AF-A0A9E2IJ42-F1
#
_entry.id   AF-A0A9E2IJ42-F1
#
_cell.length_a   1.000
_cell.length_b   1.000
_cell.length_c   1.000
_cell.angle_alpha   90.00
_cell.angle_beta   90.00
_cell.angle_gamma   90.00
#
_symmetry.space_group_name_H-M   'P 1'
#
loop_
_entity.id
_entity.type
_entity.pdbx_description
1 polymer ?
#
loop_
_entity_poly.entity_id
_entity_poly.type
_entity_poly.pdbx_seq_one_letter_code
_entity_poly.pdbx_strand_id
1 'polypeptide(L)'
;MGSKKFVGLMVVALLIASFCVPAFAQSKKEYMDQLSAARSTFISERDKLHDQDRTLRVSWHNERAELYKQLKANPGDRAIQGQINDGAKKFLADKKDVYQRLEQQRKDWLQAKKEIGSQIKSAS
;
A
#
# COMPACT_ATOMS: atom_id res chain seq x y z
N MET A 1 -48.84 30.51 14.72
CA MET A 1 -48.29 29.16 14.50
C MET A 1 -48.31 28.87 13.00
N GLY A 2 -47.17 28.86 12.28
CA GLY A 2 -47.27 28.68 10.82
C GLY A 2 -46.00 28.64 9.97
N SER A 3 -44.78 28.52 10.51
CA SER A 3 -43.55 28.67 9.69
C SER A 3 -42.56 27.50 9.73
N LYS A 4 -42.86 26.40 10.44
CA LYS A 4 -41.91 25.28 10.58
C LYS A 4 -41.99 24.21 9.48
N LYS A 5 -43.06 24.21 8.66
CA LYS A 5 -43.24 23.19 7.60
C LYS A 5 -42.53 23.53 6.27
N PHE A 6 -42.21 24.81 6.03
CA PHE A 6 -41.56 25.24 4.79
C PHE A 6 -40.04 25.01 4.81
N VAL A 7 -39.40 25.14 5.98
CA VAL A 7 -37.95 24.93 6.12
C VAL A 7 -37.58 23.46 5.94
N GLY A 8 -38.42 22.53 6.43
CA GLY A 8 -38.19 21.10 6.25
C GLY A 8 -38.26 20.63 4.79
N LEU A 9 -39.13 21.23 3.98
CA LEU A 9 -39.28 20.86 2.57
C LEU A 9 -38.12 21.37 1.70
N MET A 10 -37.58 22.56 1.99
CA MET A 10 -36.41 23.09 1.28
C MET A 10 -35.11 22.33 1.58
N VAL A 11 -34.93 21.85 2.82
CA VAL A 11 -33.74 21.05 3.18
C VAL A 11 -33.76 19.69 2.47
N VAL A 12 -34.93 19.08 2.30
CA VAL A 12 -35.06 17.82 1.56
C VAL A 12 -34.85 18.02 0.06
N ALA A 13 -35.33 19.13 -0.53
CA ALA A 13 -35.08 19.44 -1.94
C ALA A 13 -33.60 19.75 -2.24
N LEU A 14 -32.90 20.43 -1.32
CA LEU A 14 -31.44 20.66 -1.42
C LEU A 14 -30.63 19.38 -1.25
N LEU A 15 -31.07 18.45 -0.38
CA LEU A 15 -30.43 17.15 -0.23
C LEU A 15 -30.63 16.25 -1.46
N ILE A 16 -31.80 16.29 -2.12
CA ILE A 16 -32.03 15.54 -3.36
C ILE A 16 -31.21 16.12 -4.52
N ALA A 17 -31.02 17.44 -4.56
CA ALA A 17 -30.13 18.08 -5.55
C ALA A 17 -28.64 17.76 -5.34
N SER A 18 -28.21 17.39 -4.13
CA SER A 18 -26.82 16.98 -3.86
C SER A 18 -26.50 15.52 -4.19
N PHE A 19 -27.49 14.65 -4.42
CA PHE A 19 -27.28 13.25 -4.83
C PHE A 19 -27.39 13.01 -6.34
N CYS A 20 -27.67 14.06 -7.12
CA CYS A 20 -27.43 14.08 -8.56
C CYS A 20 -26.18 14.90 -8.86
N VAL A 21 -25.03 14.46 -8.36
CA VAL A 21 -23.79 14.72 -9.09
C VAL A 21 -24.04 14.11 -10.47
N PRO A 22 -24.02 14.89 -11.56
CA PRO A 22 -24.09 14.29 -12.88
C PRO A 22 -22.96 13.26 -12.90
N ALA A 23 -23.25 12.05 -13.35
CA ALA A 23 -22.23 11.20 -13.92
C ALA A 23 -21.64 12.00 -15.09
N PHE A 24 -20.73 12.92 -14.79
CA PHE A 24 -19.98 13.67 -15.77
C PHE A 24 -19.28 12.59 -16.57
N ALA A 25 -19.62 12.51 -17.85
CA ALA A 25 -18.96 11.63 -18.78
C ALA A 25 -17.47 11.98 -18.77
N GLN A 26 -16.74 11.30 -17.89
CA GLN A 26 -15.34 11.56 -17.67
C GLN A 26 -14.64 11.19 -18.97
N SER A 27 -13.86 12.13 -19.49
CA SER A 27 -13.26 11.97 -20.81
C SER A 27 -12.28 10.81 -20.77
N LYS A 28 -12.09 10.13 -21.91
CA LYS A 28 -11.04 9.13 -22.08
C LYS A 28 -9.66 9.64 -21.63
N LYS A 29 -9.38 10.93 -21.82
CA LYS A 29 -8.15 11.58 -21.36
C LYS A 29 -8.03 11.54 -19.84
N GLU A 30 -9.09 11.90 -19.11
CA GLU A 30 -9.09 11.90 -17.64
C GLU A 30 -8.88 10.49 -17.08
N TYR A 31 -9.47 9.46 -17.68
CA TYR A 31 -9.20 8.07 -17.28
C TYR A 31 -7.75 7.64 -17.58
N MET A 32 -7.16 8.08 -18.69
CA MET A 32 -5.75 7.81 -18.99
C MET A 32 -4.81 8.51 -18.00
N ASP A 33 -5.15 9.74 -17.61
CA ASP A 33 -4.41 10.51 -16.59
C ASP A 33 -4.49 9.81 -15.23
N GLN A 34 -5.67 9.31 -14.84
CA GLN A 34 -5.85 8.48 -13.63
C GLN A 34 -5.02 7.19 -13.67
N LEU A 35 -5.01 6.48 -14.80
CA LEU A 35 -4.22 5.27 -14.96
C LEU A 35 -2.72 5.55 -14.82
N SER A 36 -2.25 6.66 -15.38
CA SER A 36 -0.87 7.11 -15.28
C SER A 36 -0.51 7.44 -13.82
N ALA A 37 -1.38 8.16 -13.11
CA ALA A 37 -1.19 8.49 -11.69
C ALA A 37 -1.17 7.23 -10.80
N ALA A 38 -2.09 6.29 -11.03
CA ALA A 38 -2.13 5.00 -10.33
C ALA A 38 -0.86 4.18 -10.57
N ARG A 39 -0.36 4.17 -11.82
CA ARG A 39 0.91 3.50 -12.16
C ARG A 39 2.11 4.13 -11.46
N SER A 40 2.18 5.46 -11.44
CA SER A 40 3.25 6.20 -10.78
C SER A 40 3.29 5.90 -9.28
N THR A 41 2.12 5.92 -8.64
CA THR A 41 1.96 5.57 -7.22
C THR A 41 2.42 4.14 -6.95
N PHE A 42 1.97 3.17 -7.75
CA PHE A 42 2.39 1.78 -7.63
C PHE A 42 3.91 1.61 -7.74
N ILE A 43 4.54 2.25 -8.74
CA ILE A 43 6.00 2.18 -8.92
C ILE A 43 6.72 2.77 -7.69
N SER A 44 6.28 3.94 -7.22
CA SER A 44 6.88 4.60 -6.06
C SER A 44 6.80 3.73 -4.80
N GLU A 45 5.62 3.19 -4.49
CA GLU A 45 5.43 2.34 -3.30
C GLU A 45 6.18 1.01 -3.40
N ARG A 46 6.20 0.39 -4.60
CA ARG A 46 7.01 -0.80 -4.85
C ARG A 46 8.49 -0.53 -4.62
N ASP A 47 9.01 0.59 -5.11
CA ASP A 47 10.42 0.94 -4.98
C ASP A 47 10.81 1.20 -3.52
N LYS A 48 9.94 1.86 -2.73
CA LYS A 48 10.11 1.99 -1.27
C LYS A 48 10.17 0.63 -0.57
N LEU A 49 9.29 -0.30 -0.93
CA LEU A 49 9.29 -1.65 -0.35
C LEU A 49 10.54 -2.45 -0.73
N HIS A 50 11.04 -2.30 -1.97
CA HIS A 50 12.30 -2.90 -2.37
C HIS A 50 13.51 -2.33 -1.62
N ASP A 51 13.52 -1.02 -1.38
CA ASP A 51 14.57 -0.40 -0.58
C ASP A 51 14.49 -0.81 0.90
N GLN A 52 13.28 -0.98 1.45
CA GLN A 52 13.06 -1.55 2.78
C GLN A 52 13.63 -2.98 2.88
N ASP A 53 13.30 -3.85 1.92
CA ASP A 53 13.83 -5.23 1.85
C ASP A 53 15.37 -5.27 1.71
N ARG A 54 15.94 -4.35 0.92
CA ARG A 54 17.40 -4.18 0.84
C ARG A 54 18.00 -3.76 2.18
N THR A 55 17.40 -2.78 2.85
CA THR A 55 17.86 -2.26 4.13
C THR A 55 17.82 -3.35 5.21
N LEU A 56 16.73 -4.13 5.26
CA LEU A 56 16.60 -5.28 6.16
C LEU A 56 17.71 -6.31 5.93
N ARG A 57 18.00 -6.65 4.67
CA ARG A 57 19.09 -7.60 4.34
C ARG A 57 20.45 -7.10 4.81
N VAL A 58 20.76 -5.83 4.54
CA VAL A 58 22.06 -5.25 4.92
C VAL A 58 22.19 -5.17 6.44
N SER A 59 21.14 -4.70 7.13
CA SER A 59 21.11 -4.61 8.59
C SER A 59 21.31 -5.98 9.24
N TRP A 60 20.52 -6.98 8.82
CA TRP A 60 20.66 -8.34 9.35
C TRP A 60 22.02 -8.96 9.01
N HIS A 61 22.53 -8.75 7.80
CA HIS A 61 23.86 -9.22 7.43
C HIS A 61 24.95 -8.69 8.37
N ASN A 62 24.91 -7.40 8.68
CA ASN A 62 25.90 -6.76 9.55
C ASN A 62 25.78 -7.23 11.00
N GLU A 63 24.56 -7.27 11.55
CA GLU A 63 24.31 -7.79 12.90
C GLU A 63 24.79 -9.24 13.03
N ARG A 64 24.40 -10.08 12.08
CA ARG A 64 24.80 -11.50 12.05
C ARG A 64 26.31 -11.67 11.93
N ALA A 65 27.00 -10.81 11.16
CA ALA A 65 28.46 -10.87 11.04
C ALA A 65 29.15 -10.57 12.38
N GLU A 66 28.68 -9.61 13.16
CA GLU A 66 29.22 -9.32 14.49
C GLU A 66 28.94 -10.46 15.48
N LEU A 67 27.73 -11.03 15.47
CA LEU A 67 27.39 -12.18 16.30
C LEU A 67 28.27 -13.40 15.98
N TYR A 68 28.56 -13.66 14.70
CA TYR A 68 29.47 -14.73 14.32
C TYR A 68 30.92 -14.49 14.74
N LYS A 69 31.39 -13.25 14.75
CA LYS A 69 32.73 -12.93 15.30
C LYS A 69 32.80 -13.27 16.79
N GLN A 70 31.76 -12.93 17.55
CA GLN A 70 31.67 -13.26 18.98
C GLN A 70 31.59 -14.78 19.19
N LEU A 71 30.77 -15.48 18.40
CA LEU A 71 30.65 -16.93 18.47
C LEU A 71 31.96 -17.64 18.10
N LYS A 72 32.75 -17.09 17.17
CA LYS A 72 34.07 -17.65 16.84
C LYS A 72 35.05 -17.56 18.02
N ALA A 73 34.95 -16.49 18.83
CA ALA A 73 35.76 -16.34 20.03
C ALA A 73 35.31 -17.27 21.17
N ASN A 74 34.00 -17.58 21.26
CA ASN A 74 33.44 -18.51 22.22
C ASN A 74 32.37 -19.43 21.59
N PRO A 75 32.77 -20.57 20.98
CA PRO A 75 31.85 -21.43 20.22
C PRO A 75 30.72 -22.04 21.04
N GLY A 76 30.91 -22.19 22.36
CA GLY A 76 29.92 -22.75 23.27
C GLY A 76 28.87 -21.76 23.79
N ASP A 77 28.95 -20.49 23.37
CA ASP A 77 28.07 -19.45 23.88
C ASP A 77 26.63 -19.60 23.37
N ARG A 78 25.79 -20.22 24.20
CA ARG A 78 24.37 -20.42 23.90
C ARG A 78 23.59 -19.11 23.82
N ALA A 79 24.03 -18.05 24.49
CA ALA A 79 23.34 -16.76 24.43
C ALA A 79 23.50 -16.13 23.04
N ILE A 80 24.73 -16.15 22.48
CA ILE A 80 24.99 -15.66 21.12
C ILE A 80 24.27 -16.52 20.07
N GLN A 81 24.27 -17.85 20.23
CA GLN A 81 23.50 -18.73 19.36
C GLN A 81 21.99 -18.42 19.40
N GLY A 82 21.45 -18.12 20.59
CA GLY A 82 20.07 -17.66 20.77
C GLY A 82 19.80 -16.36 20.03
N GLN A 83 20.67 -15.36 20.17
CA GLN A 83 20.55 -14.08 19.46
C GLN A 83 20.57 -14.25 17.94
N ILE A 84 21.43 -15.12 17.39
CA ILE A 84 21.43 -15.42 15.95
C ILE A 84 20.09 -16.03 15.51
N ASN A 85 19.56 -16.98 16.28
CA ASN A 85 18.30 -17.64 15.95
C ASN A 85 17.11 -16.66 16.02
N ASP A 86 17.04 -15.83 17.06
CA ASP A 86 15.95 -14.88 17.23
C ASP A 86 16.04 -13.73 16.22
N GLY A 87 17.25 -13.23 15.93
CA GLY A 87 17.50 -12.29 14.85
C GLY A 87 17.09 -12.85 13.49
N ALA A 88 17.40 -14.12 13.20
CA ALA A 88 16.97 -14.78 11.97
C ALA A 88 15.45 -14.91 11.86
N LYS A 89 14.76 -15.28 12.94
CA LYS A 89 13.29 -15.34 12.97
C LYS A 89 12.68 -13.96 12.72
N LYS A 90 13.19 -12.93 13.40
CA LYS A 90 12.74 -11.54 13.23
C LYS A 90 12.95 -11.07 11.78
N PHE A 91 14.14 -11.27 11.22
CA PHE A 91 14.44 -10.94 9.84
C PHE A 91 13.49 -11.63 8.85
N LEU A 92 13.19 -12.92 9.05
CA LEU A 92 12.23 -13.64 8.22
C LEU A 92 10.80 -13.10 8.35
N ALA A 93 10.38 -12.73 9.56
CA ALA A 93 9.08 -12.09 9.79
C ALA A 93 8.98 -10.73 9.09
N ASP A 94 9.99 -9.87 9.25
CA ASP A 94 10.05 -8.55 8.61
C ASP A 94 10.06 -8.68 7.08
N LYS A 95 10.81 -9.64 6.54
CA LYS A 95 10.80 -9.93 5.10
C LYS A 95 9.42 -10.41 4.61
N LYS A 96 8.76 -11.26 5.38
CA LYS A 96 7.42 -11.74 5.05
C LYS A 96 6.42 -10.59 4.97
N ASP A 97 6.46 -9.65 5.92
CA ASP A 97 5.63 -8.44 5.88
C ASP A 97 5.86 -7.63 4.60
N VAL A 98 7.13 -7.37 4.25
CA VAL A 98 7.45 -6.63 3.02
C VAL A 98 6.92 -7.34 1.77
N TYR A 99 7.05 -8.66 1.68
CA TYR A 99 6.50 -9.41 0.54
C TYR A 99 4.97 -9.39 0.49
N GLN A 100 4.29 -9.48 1.64
CA GLN A 100 2.83 -9.37 1.70
C GLN A 100 2.37 -7.99 1.23
N ARG A 101 3.08 -6.93 1.63
CA ARG A 101 2.80 -5.56 1.17
C ARG A 101 3.06 -5.40 -0.32
N LEU A 102 4.14 -5.96 -0.86
CA LEU A 102 4.41 -5.97 -2.31
C LEU A 102 3.31 -6.71 -3.09
N GLU A 103 2.85 -7.85 -2.57
CA GLU A 103 1.75 -8.60 -3.19
C GLU A 103 0.46 -7.79 -3.18
N GLN A 104 0.16 -7.10 -2.08
CA GLN A 104 -1.01 -6.23 -1.99
C GLN A 104 -0.92 -5.07 -2.98
N GLN A 105 0.21 -4.36 -3.05
CA GLN A 105 0.44 -3.28 -4.02
C GLN A 105 0.24 -3.76 -5.46
N ARG A 106 0.67 -5.00 -5.77
CA ARG A 106 0.44 -5.60 -7.10
C ARG A 106 -1.04 -5.86 -7.34
N LYS A 107 -1.78 -6.39 -6.36
CA LYS A 107 -3.23 -6.64 -6.48
C LYS A 107 -3.99 -5.33 -6.70
N ASP A 108 -3.67 -4.31 -5.92
CA ASP A 108 -4.30 -2.98 -6.00
C ASP A 108 -4.06 -2.36 -7.38
N TRP A 109 -2.82 -2.41 -7.89
CA TRP A 109 -2.50 -1.95 -9.24
C TRP A 109 -3.26 -2.71 -10.34
N LEU A 110 -3.33 -4.04 -10.24
CA LEU A 110 -4.05 -4.85 -11.22
C LEU A 110 -5.55 -4.54 -11.21
N GLN A 111 -6.13 -4.32 -10.03
CA GLN A 111 -7.53 -3.94 -9.88
C GLN A 111 -7.79 -2.55 -10.47
N ALA A 112 -7.00 -1.54 -10.10
CA ALA A 112 -7.12 -0.18 -10.63
C ALA A 112 -6.97 -0.16 -12.16
N LYS A 113 -5.99 -0.91 -12.70
CA LYS A 113 -5.79 -1.05 -14.15
C LYS A 113 -7.02 -1.66 -14.83
N LYS A 114 -7.66 -2.66 -14.22
CA LYS A 114 -8.86 -3.31 -14.76
C LYS A 114 -10.06 -2.37 -14.74
N GLU A 115 -10.30 -1.70 -13.63
CA GLU A 115 -11.42 -0.77 -13.44
C GLU A 115 -11.32 0.41 -14.40
N ILE A 116 -10.18 1.13 -14.40
CA ILE A 116 -9.97 2.28 -15.28
C ILE A 116 -9.96 1.83 -16.75
N GLY A 117 -9.35 0.67 -17.05
CA GLY A 117 -9.36 0.10 -18.39
C GLY A 117 -10.77 -0.25 -18.90
N SER A 118 -11.69 -0.64 -18.01
CA SER A 118 -13.09 -0.87 -18.37
C SER A 118 -13.81 0.45 -18.68
N GLN A 119 -13.58 1.49 -17.87
CA GLN A 119 -14.18 2.81 -18.07
C GLN A 119 -13.70 3.47 -19.37
N ILE A 120 -12.42 3.33 -19.72
CA ILE A 120 -11.86 3.80 -20.99
C ILE A 120 -12.58 3.17 -22.20
N LYS A 121 -12.88 1.87 -22.12
CA LYS A 121 -13.59 1.15 -23.19
C LYS A 121 -15.05 1.60 -23.30
N SER A 122 -15.70 1.89 -22.17
CA SER A 122 -17.08 2.38 -22.13
C SER A 122 -17.22 3.86 -22.50
N ALA A 123 -16.13 4.62 -22.48
CA ALA A 123 -16.07 6.04 -22.88
C ALA A 123 -15.66 6.23 -24.35
N SER A 124 -15.57 5.14 -25.13
CA SER A 124 -15.33 5.16 -26.59
C SER A 124 -16.62 4.80 -27.32
#